data_AF-A0A9W6UV08-F1
#
_entry.id   AF-A0A9W6UV08-F1
#
_cell.length_a   1.000
_cell.length_b   1.000
_cell.length_c   1.000
_cell.angle_alpha   90.00
_cell.angle_beta   90.00
_cell.angle_gamma   90.00
#
_symmetry.space_group_name_H-M   'P 1'
#
loop_
_entity.id
_entity.type
_entity.pdbx_description
1 polymer ?
#
loop_
_entity_poly.entity_id
_entity_poly.type
_entity_poly.pdbx_seq_one_letter_code
_entity_poly.pdbx_strand_id
1 'polypeptide(L)'
;MRTLDLIFAHPVPPEELFDLVSSFGGVSTGNVDAPAEVSISRGRAWILVHGYPPDRLELAPRWIPLYTEALRAPPRGRVIVHVARATGSEWLAAEFVLAAEEKWDGRFVIDDFADEVVTLDEFHTRLAERHSGFFWPGYDASPRALREARAISVEVLLPAQAQPRTVERFLMSIGAAMHPDDHADASLTRGNARIWVRLREPGVMPSDVNADRLRGHLALLGAPPYHSFALDVFDTEESQRLALEFLEALAAKWALLLILRPDYSVLTMDDIRARAASDPSDPFASGG
;
A
#
# COMPACT_ATOMS: atom_id res chain seq x y z
N MET A 1 9.82 -7.94 2.09
CA MET A 1 9.58 -7.53 3.50
C MET A 1 9.49 -6.02 3.55
N ARG A 2 9.03 -5.46 4.66
CA ARG A 2 9.14 -4.03 4.97
C ARG A 2 10.15 -3.86 6.09
N THR A 3 10.70 -2.68 6.25
CA THR A 3 11.79 -2.42 7.20
C THR A 3 11.38 -1.26 8.10
N LEU A 4 11.62 -1.42 9.39
CA LEU A 4 11.39 -0.41 10.41
C LEU A 4 12.67 -0.26 11.22
N ASP A 5 13.07 0.97 11.51
CA ASP A 5 14.23 1.22 12.35
C ASP A 5 13.79 1.78 13.69
N LEU A 6 14.33 1.23 14.77
CA LEU A 6 14.24 1.79 16.10
C LEU A 6 15.55 2.52 16.38
N ILE A 7 15.48 3.85 16.49
CA ILE A 7 16.63 4.71 16.70
C ILE A 7 16.66 5.16 18.16
N PHE A 8 17.68 4.75 18.90
CA PHE A 8 17.78 4.94 20.35
C PHE A 8 18.69 6.11 20.72
N ALA A 9 18.33 6.81 21.80
CA ALA A 9 19.19 7.85 22.40
C ALA A 9 20.39 7.28 23.19
N HIS A 10 20.43 5.96 23.36
CA HIS A 10 21.47 5.21 24.07
C HIS A 10 21.92 4.01 23.22
N PRO A 11 23.13 3.48 23.44
CA PRO A 11 23.55 2.26 22.78
C PRO A 11 22.64 1.09 23.19
N VAL A 12 22.35 0.20 22.24
CA VAL A 12 21.62 -1.05 22.50
C VAL A 12 22.60 -2.21 22.35
N PRO A 13 23.06 -2.82 23.45
CA PRO A 13 23.97 -3.95 23.37
C PRO A 13 23.30 -5.15 22.68
N PRO A 14 24.00 -5.88 21.78
CA PRO A 14 23.44 -7.05 21.10
C PRO A 14 22.88 -8.12 22.05
N GLU A 15 23.50 -8.31 23.22
CA GLU A 15 23.04 -9.23 24.27
C GLU A 15 21.68 -8.84 24.83
N GLU A 16 21.44 -7.55 25.06
CA GLU A 16 20.15 -7.06 25.55
C GLU A 16 19.05 -7.23 24.51
N LEU A 17 19.39 -6.99 23.24
CA LEU A 17 18.48 -7.25 22.12
C LEU A 17 18.14 -8.74 22.03
N PHE A 18 19.15 -9.61 22.15
CA PHE A 18 18.96 -11.06 22.15
C PHE A 18 18.07 -11.52 23.30
N ASP A 19 18.26 -10.98 24.50
CA ASP A 19 17.42 -11.29 25.66
C ASP A 19 15.95 -10.89 25.43
N LEU A 20 15.72 -9.70 24.83
CA LEU A 20 14.38 -9.26 24.48
C LEU A 20 13.75 -10.18 23.42
N VAL A 21 14.50 -10.52 22.37
CA VAL A 21 13.96 -11.42 21.34
C VAL A 21 13.68 -12.82 21.90
N SER A 22 14.54 -13.31 22.79
CA SER A 22 14.37 -14.60 23.46
C SER A 22 13.13 -14.63 24.34
N SER A 23 12.77 -13.53 25.01
CA SER A 23 11.54 -13.45 25.81
C SER A 23 10.27 -13.54 24.95
N PHE A 24 10.37 -13.29 23.63
CA PHE A 24 9.31 -13.51 22.64
C PHE A 24 9.28 -14.93 22.06
N GLY A 25 10.13 -15.84 22.54
CA GLY A 25 10.32 -17.16 21.94
C GLY A 25 11.03 -17.12 20.59
N GLY A 26 11.75 -16.02 20.31
CA GLY A 26 12.54 -15.90 19.10
C GLY A 26 13.73 -16.85 19.08
N VAL A 27 14.18 -17.17 17.86
CA VAL A 27 15.30 -18.10 17.62
C VAL A 27 16.37 -17.37 16.83
N SER A 28 17.62 -17.45 17.29
CA SER A 28 18.77 -16.97 16.53
C SER A 28 18.97 -17.87 15.31
N THR A 29 19.01 -17.27 14.13
CA THR A 29 19.22 -17.98 12.85
C THR A 29 20.71 -18.15 12.51
N GLY A 30 21.62 -17.57 13.30
CA GLY A 30 22.99 -18.04 13.44
C GLY A 30 24.13 -17.07 13.06
N ASN A 31 25.32 -17.56 13.42
CA ASN A 31 26.70 -17.09 13.30
C ASN A 31 27.16 -15.95 14.25
N VAL A 32 28.13 -16.30 15.11
CA VAL A 32 28.71 -15.45 16.18
C VAL A 32 29.48 -14.23 15.62
N ASP A 33 29.78 -14.24 14.32
CA ASP A 33 30.57 -13.22 13.62
C ASP A 33 29.74 -12.27 12.73
N ALA A 34 28.41 -12.40 12.71
CA ALA A 34 27.49 -11.51 11.99
C ALA A 34 26.66 -10.69 13.00
N PRO A 35 26.13 -9.50 12.64
CA PRO A 35 25.14 -8.82 13.49
C PRO A 35 24.05 -9.82 13.83
N ALA A 36 23.73 -9.97 15.12
CA ALA A 36 22.86 -11.03 15.61
C ALA A 36 21.48 -10.92 14.94
N GLU A 37 21.25 -11.76 13.94
CA GLU A 37 19.94 -11.92 13.31
C GLU A 37 19.11 -12.86 14.17
N VAL A 38 17.98 -12.35 14.64
CA VAL A 38 17.07 -13.12 15.48
C VAL A 38 15.66 -13.02 14.89
N SER A 39 15.03 -14.17 14.73
CA SER A 39 13.70 -14.27 14.16
C SER A 39 12.67 -14.50 15.25
N ILE A 40 11.53 -13.80 15.19
CA ILE A 40 10.36 -14.08 16.02
C ILE A 40 9.26 -14.55 15.10
N SER A 41 8.59 -15.64 15.45
CA SER A 41 7.48 -16.18 14.66
C SER A 41 6.30 -16.57 15.55
N ARG A 42 5.08 -16.30 15.07
CA ARG A 42 3.82 -16.72 15.72
C ARG A 42 2.80 -17.10 14.65
N GLY A 43 2.55 -18.39 14.50
CA GLY A 43 1.71 -18.90 13.40
C GLY A 43 2.33 -18.58 12.04
N ARG A 44 1.64 -17.77 11.22
CA ARG A 44 2.15 -17.30 9.91
C ARG A 44 2.87 -15.95 9.99
N ALA A 45 2.76 -15.24 11.12
CA ALA A 45 3.41 -13.96 11.34
C ALA A 45 4.87 -14.16 11.69
N TRP A 46 5.75 -13.33 11.15
CA TRP A 46 7.16 -13.34 11.54
C TRP A 46 7.85 -12.00 11.28
N ILE A 47 8.85 -11.72 12.12
CA ILE A 47 9.76 -10.58 11.99
C ILE A 47 11.19 -11.05 12.14
N LEU A 48 12.12 -10.35 11.49
CA LEU A 48 13.55 -10.54 11.68
C LEU A 48 14.14 -9.27 12.28
N VAL A 49 14.83 -9.40 13.39
CA VAL A 49 15.36 -8.30 14.18
C VAL A 49 16.88 -8.36 14.13
N HIS A 50 17.52 -7.22 13.91
CA HIS A 50 18.96 -7.09 13.90
C HIS A 50 19.40 -5.83 14.64
N GLY A 51 20.40 -5.98 15.50
CA GLY A 51 21.03 -4.88 16.21
C GLY A 51 22.36 -4.52 15.57
N TYR A 52 22.66 -3.23 15.48
CA TYR A 52 24.00 -2.78 15.14
C TYR A 52 24.87 -2.68 16.40
N PRO A 53 26.16 -3.04 16.32
CA PRO A 53 27.10 -2.73 17.36
C PRO A 53 27.07 -1.23 17.72
N PRO A 54 27.13 -0.85 19.01
CA PRO A 54 27.09 0.55 19.45
C PRO A 54 28.12 1.49 18.80
N ASP A 55 29.26 0.94 18.36
CA ASP A 55 30.35 1.65 17.70
C ASP A 55 30.12 1.83 16.19
N ARG A 56 29.05 1.25 15.62
CA ARG A 56 28.72 1.28 14.19
C ARG A 56 27.31 1.80 13.92
N LEU A 57 27.04 3.02 14.40
CA LEU A 57 25.81 3.72 14.06
C LEU A 57 25.88 4.29 12.64
N GLU A 58 25.48 3.49 11.66
CA GLU A 58 25.40 3.89 10.26
C GLU A 58 24.05 4.58 9.98
N LEU A 59 24.02 5.91 10.11
CA LEU A 59 22.87 6.74 9.74
C LEU A 59 23.27 7.74 8.65
N ALA A 60 22.41 7.97 7.67
CA ALA A 60 22.69 8.98 6.66
C ALA A 60 22.70 10.39 7.33
N PRO A 61 23.69 11.26 7.03
CA PRO A 61 23.83 12.55 7.71
C PRO A 61 22.59 13.44 7.69
N ARG A 62 21.77 13.33 6.63
CA ARG A 62 20.52 14.08 6.48
C ARG A 62 19.45 13.74 7.53
N TRP A 63 19.48 12.53 8.08
CA TRP A 63 18.47 12.04 9.03
C TRP A 63 18.83 12.34 10.49
N ILE A 64 20.13 12.50 10.79
CA ILE A 64 20.63 12.75 12.15
C ILE A 64 19.92 13.95 12.83
N PRO A 65 19.70 15.10 12.16
CA PRO A 65 18.97 16.22 12.77
C PRO A 65 17.54 15.86 13.18
N LEU A 66 16.81 15.14 12.31
CA LEU A 66 15.43 14.74 12.55
C LEU A 66 15.31 13.77 13.74
N TYR A 67 16.19 12.75 13.79
CA TYR A 67 16.22 11.86 14.95
C TYR A 67 16.63 12.60 16.22
N THR A 68 17.59 13.52 16.15
CA THR A 68 18.06 14.28 17.33
C THR A 68 16.95 15.16 17.89
N GLU A 69 16.16 15.79 17.03
CA GLU A 69 15.00 16.59 17.41
C GLU A 69 13.94 15.72 18.09
N ALA A 70 13.54 14.62 17.46
CA ALA A 70 12.50 13.74 17.98
C ALA A 70 12.92 13.02 19.28
N LEU A 71 14.17 12.56 19.38
CA LEU A 71 14.74 11.94 20.59
C LEU A 71 15.06 12.94 21.70
N ARG A 72 15.18 14.23 21.37
CA ARG A 72 15.76 15.28 22.23
C ARG A 72 17.17 14.92 22.73
N ALA A 73 17.88 14.08 21.97
CA ALA A 73 19.22 13.58 22.25
C ALA A 73 19.85 13.03 20.97
N PRO A 74 21.19 13.02 20.84
CA PRO A 74 21.83 12.40 19.68
C PRO A 74 21.51 10.91 19.58
N PRO A 75 21.30 10.35 18.38
CA PRO A 75 21.14 8.91 18.22
C PRO A 75 22.43 8.18 18.59
N ARG A 76 22.30 7.05 19.28
CA ARG A 76 23.40 6.23 19.81
C ARG A 76 23.22 4.73 19.54
N GLY A 77 22.02 4.30 19.19
CA GLY A 77 21.71 2.90 18.89
C GLY A 77 20.74 2.79 17.73
N ARG A 78 20.81 1.66 17.03
CA ARG A 78 19.90 1.32 15.93
C ARG A 78 19.60 -0.17 15.99
N VAL A 79 18.32 -0.49 16.07
CA VAL A 79 17.79 -1.84 15.86
C VAL A 79 16.91 -1.76 14.63
N ILE A 80 17.04 -2.70 13.70
CA ILE A 80 16.13 -2.74 12.56
C ILE A 80 15.34 -4.05 12.54
N VAL A 81 14.08 -3.88 12.17
CA VAL A 81 13.02 -4.88 12.23
C VAL A 81 12.50 -5.06 10.82
N HIS A 82 12.81 -6.19 10.22
CA HIS A 82 12.20 -6.59 8.97
C HIS A 82 10.88 -7.30 9.23
N VAL A 83 9.80 -6.71 8.71
CA VAL A 83 8.44 -7.19 8.89
C VAL A 83 7.98 -7.93 7.64
N ALA A 84 7.55 -9.17 7.82
CA ALA A 84 7.02 -9.96 6.71
C ALA A 84 5.68 -9.41 6.21
N ARG A 85 5.33 -9.71 4.95
CA ARG A 85 4.01 -9.35 4.39
C ARG A 85 2.87 -10.27 4.86
N ALA A 86 3.19 -11.31 5.64
CA ALA A 86 2.21 -12.26 6.14
C ALA A 86 1.28 -11.62 7.18
N THR A 87 0.01 -12.02 7.18
CA THR A 87 -1.00 -11.56 8.15
C THR A 87 -0.51 -11.68 9.59
N GLY A 88 -0.67 -10.61 10.37
CA GLY A 88 -0.26 -10.56 11.78
C GLY A 88 1.21 -10.19 12.02
N SER A 89 2.06 -10.12 10.99
CA SER A 89 3.47 -9.74 11.15
C SER A 89 3.62 -8.29 11.60
N GLU A 90 2.73 -7.41 11.17
CA GLU A 90 2.70 -6.01 11.61
C GLU A 90 2.33 -5.89 13.10
N TRP A 91 1.36 -6.68 13.57
CA TRP A 91 1.04 -6.77 15.00
C TRP A 91 2.21 -7.33 15.82
N LEU A 92 2.88 -8.35 15.31
CA LEU A 92 4.07 -8.91 15.96
C LEU A 92 5.21 -7.87 16.06
N ALA A 93 5.38 -7.04 15.02
CA ALA A 93 6.32 -5.92 15.06
C ALA A 93 5.89 -4.88 16.11
N ALA A 94 4.60 -4.55 16.20
CA ALA A 94 4.09 -3.62 17.21
C ALA A 94 4.27 -4.14 18.64
N GLU A 95 4.03 -5.43 18.89
CA GLU A 95 4.33 -6.05 20.19
C GLU A 95 5.81 -5.95 20.55
N PHE A 96 6.70 -6.16 19.57
CA PHE A 96 8.13 -5.99 19.76
C PHE A 96 8.50 -4.54 20.12
N VAL A 97 7.90 -3.54 19.46
CA VAL A 97 8.09 -2.11 19.78
C VAL A 97 7.65 -1.79 21.20
N LEU A 98 6.48 -2.28 21.64
CA LEU A 98 5.99 -2.07 23.00
C LEU A 98 6.90 -2.70 24.06
N ALA A 99 7.43 -3.88 23.79
CA ALA A 99 8.38 -4.50 24.71
C ALA A 99 9.77 -3.83 24.69
N ALA A 100 10.17 -3.27 23.54
CA ALA A 100 11.35 -2.42 23.47
C ALA A 100 11.15 -1.14 24.30
N GLU A 101 9.97 -0.54 24.25
CA GLU A 101 9.60 0.62 25.08
C GLU A 101 9.70 0.29 26.56
N GLU A 102 9.14 -0.84 27.00
CA GLU A 102 9.22 -1.30 28.39
C GLU A 102 10.67 -1.55 28.81
N LYS A 103 11.48 -2.19 27.96
CA LYS A 103 12.86 -2.55 28.28
C LYS A 103 13.81 -1.34 28.37
N TRP A 104 13.62 -0.36 27.49
CA TRP A 104 14.55 0.76 27.30
C TRP A 104 13.93 2.12 27.64
N ASP A 105 12.95 2.12 28.54
CA ASP A 105 12.26 3.29 29.10
C ASP A 105 11.72 4.26 28.03
N GLY A 106 11.28 3.74 26.88
CA GLY A 106 10.75 4.53 25.77
C GLY A 106 11.71 5.54 25.16
N ARG A 107 13.04 5.35 25.30
CA ARG A 107 14.04 6.31 24.80
C ARG A 107 14.49 6.03 23.37
N PHE A 108 13.54 5.89 22.47
CA PHE A 108 13.78 5.73 21.04
C PHE A 108 12.66 6.34 20.20
N VAL A 109 12.93 6.48 18.91
CA VAL A 109 11.95 6.86 17.88
C VAL A 109 11.91 5.77 16.81
N ILE A 110 10.83 5.76 16.05
CA ILE A 110 10.58 4.78 15.00
C ILE A 110 10.79 5.48 13.65
N ASP A 111 11.62 4.91 12.79
CA ASP A 111 11.61 5.22 11.35
C ASP A 111 10.67 4.20 10.69
N ASP A 112 9.52 4.67 10.21
CA ASP A 112 8.42 3.80 9.79
C ASP A 112 8.54 3.33 8.33
N PHE A 113 7.51 2.66 7.78
CA PHE A 113 7.59 2.08 6.43
C PHE A 113 7.60 3.12 5.29
N ALA A 114 7.38 4.39 5.60
CA ALA A 114 7.40 5.50 4.66
C ALA A 114 8.60 6.44 4.88
N ASP A 115 9.61 6.00 5.63
CA ASP A 115 10.76 6.80 6.02
C ASP A 115 10.37 8.06 6.84
N GLU A 116 9.31 7.96 7.66
CA GLU A 116 8.91 9.03 8.58
C GLU A 116 9.37 8.75 10.01
N VAL A 117 9.85 9.80 10.69
CA VAL A 117 10.26 9.74 12.11
C VAL A 117 9.03 9.88 13.00
N VAL A 118 8.64 8.78 13.63
CA VAL A 118 7.46 8.64 14.48
C VAL A 118 7.90 8.53 15.95
N THR A 119 7.31 9.37 16.80
CA THR A 119 7.51 9.30 18.26
C THR A 119 6.68 8.18 18.87
N LEU A 120 7.04 7.72 20.08
CA LEU A 120 6.24 6.71 20.78
C LEU A 120 4.82 7.19 21.10
N ASP A 121 4.63 8.47 21.46
CA ASP A 121 3.29 9.03 21.67
C ASP A 121 2.42 8.96 20.41
N GLU A 122 3.00 9.26 19.25
CA GLU A 122 2.31 9.12 17.97
C GLU A 122 2.04 7.65 17.64
N PHE A 123 3.00 6.76 17.86
CA PHE A 123 2.81 5.32 17.68
C PHE A 123 1.68 4.76 18.55
N HIS A 124 1.60 5.15 19.82
CA HIS A 124 0.49 4.80 20.73
C HIS A 124 -0.84 5.32 20.23
N THR A 125 -0.88 6.55 19.71
CA THR A 125 -2.07 7.12 19.07
C THR A 125 -2.49 6.26 17.88
N ARG A 126 -1.55 5.91 17.00
CA ARG A 126 -1.79 5.03 15.84
C ARG A 126 -2.26 3.64 16.29
N LEU A 127 -1.71 3.07 17.36
CA LEU A 127 -2.14 1.77 17.92
C LEU A 127 -3.56 1.81 18.49
N ALA A 128 -3.93 2.90 19.16
CA ALA A 128 -5.25 3.06 19.76
C ALA A 128 -6.35 3.27 18.71
N GLU A 129 -6.03 3.94 17.60
CA GLU A 129 -6.99 4.32 16.57
C GLU A 129 -7.12 3.28 15.44
N ARG A 130 -6.15 2.39 15.27
CA ARG A 130 -6.04 1.53 14.09
C ARG A 130 -6.06 0.04 14.45
N HIS A 131 -6.49 -0.79 13.49
CA HIS A 131 -6.41 -2.26 13.60
C HIS A 131 -5.24 -2.86 12.81
N SER A 132 -4.60 -2.05 11.96
CA SER A 132 -3.40 -2.34 11.15
C SER A 132 -2.81 -1.01 10.66
N GLY A 133 -1.69 -1.04 9.94
CA GLY A 133 -1.09 0.17 9.37
C GLY A 133 -0.49 1.13 10.41
N PHE A 134 0.07 0.57 11.48
CA PHE A 134 0.66 1.35 12.57
C PHE A 134 1.91 2.14 12.13
N PHE A 135 2.61 1.59 11.13
CA PHE A 135 3.87 2.11 10.61
C PHE A 135 3.71 2.77 9.25
N TRP A 136 2.51 3.25 8.92
CA TRP A 136 2.22 4.00 7.70
C TRP A 136 1.67 5.38 8.06
N PRO A 137 2.24 6.46 7.52
CA PRO A 137 1.68 7.78 7.66
C PRO A 137 0.38 7.89 6.86
N GLY A 138 -0.59 8.64 7.41
CA GLY A 138 -1.89 8.81 6.77
C GLY A 138 -2.69 7.51 6.58
N TYR A 139 -2.34 6.42 7.26
CA TYR A 139 -3.12 5.19 7.20
C TYR A 139 -4.50 5.42 7.79
N ASP A 140 -5.49 5.47 6.91
CA ASP A 140 -6.89 5.49 7.28
C ASP A 140 -7.28 4.04 7.64
N ALA A 141 -7.53 3.79 8.93
CA ALA A 141 -7.98 2.50 9.43
C ALA A 141 -9.52 2.38 9.43
N SER A 142 -10.23 3.36 8.88
CA SER A 142 -11.67 3.28 8.78
C SER A 142 -12.07 2.01 8.00
N PRO A 143 -13.22 1.41 8.31
CA PRO A 143 -13.78 0.33 7.50
C PRO A 143 -13.87 0.67 6.01
N ARG A 144 -13.81 1.96 5.65
CA ARG A 144 -13.76 2.50 4.30
C ARG A 144 -12.38 2.36 3.66
N ALA A 145 -11.30 2.80 4.29
CA ALA A 145 -9.96 2.65 3.72
C ALA A 145 -9.48 1.19 3.73
N LEU A 146 -9.96 0.37 4.66
CA LEU A 146 -9.82 -1.10 4.59
C LEU A 146 -10.61 -1.71 3.41
N ARG A 147 -11.72 -1.09 2.98
CA ARG A 147 -12.48 -1.46 1.78
C ARG A 147 -11.74 -1.04 0.51
N GLU A 148 -11.18 0.17 0.48
CA GLU A 148 -10.38 0.70 -0.63
C GLU A 148 -9.04 -0.05 -0.79
N ALA A 149 -8.39 -0.46 0.30
CA ALA A 149 -7.18 -1.30 0.26
C ALA A 149 -7.42 -2.72 -0.30
N ARG A 150 -8.69 -3.14 -0.35
CA ARG A 150 -9.13 -4.39 -0.99
C ARG A 150 -9.65 -4.14 -2.40
N ALA A 151 -9.50 -2.95 -2.96
CA ALA A 151 -9.88 -2.65 -4.32
C ALA A 151 -8.64 -2.40 -5.18
N ILE A 152 -8.58 -3.06 -6.33
CA ILE A 152 -7.61 -2.79 -7.39
C ILE A 152 -8.13 -1.56 -8.14
N SER A 153 -7.34 -0.49 -8.15
CA SER A 153 -7.67 0.72 -8.88
C SER A 153 -7.14 0.61 -10.31
N VAL A 154 -8.06 0.67 -11.28
CA VAL A 154 -7.79 0.66 -12.71
C VAL A 154 -8.14 2.03 -13.27
N GLU A 155 -7.16 2.74 -13.81
CA GLU A 155 -7.48 3.98 -14.51
C GLU A 155 -7.93 3.64 -15.94
N VAL A 156 -9.11 4.11 -16.33
CA VAL A 156 -9.67 3.89 -17.66
C VAL A 156 -9.57 5.20 -18.45
N LEU A 157 -8.81 5.16 -19.53
CA LEU A 157 -8.61 6.27 -20.44
C LEU A 157 -9.53 6.13 -21.67
N LEU A 158 -10.17 7.23 -22.02
CA LEU A 158 -11.23 7.33 -23.00
C LEU A 158 -10.92 8.40 -24.08
N PRO A 159 -11.48 8.26 -25.30
CA PRO A 159 -11.35 9.25 -26.36
C PRO A 159 -12.14 10.54 -26.05
N ALA A 160 -11.84 11.62 -26.77
CA ALA A 160 -12.48 12.93 -26.62
C ALA A 160 -14.02 12.91 -26.73
N GLN A 161 -14.58 11.97 -27.50
CA GLN A 161 -16.03 11.81 -27.63
C GLN A 161 -16.73 11.27 -26.38
N ALA A 162 -15.98 10.69 -25.43
CA ALA A 162 -16.49 10.18 -24.17
C ALA A 162 -16.44 11.26 -23.07
N GLN A 163 -17.14 12.37 -23.30
CA GLN A 163 -17.21 13.47 -22.35
C GLN A 163 -17.78 13.00 -20.99
N PRO A 164 -17.40 13.61 -19.85
CA PRO A 164 -17.84 13.18 -18.52
C PRO A 164 -19.36 13.01 -18.39
N ARG A 165 -20.15 13.97 -18.88
CA ARG A 165 -21.62 13.90 -18.88
C ARG A 165 -22.18 12.71 -19.65
N THR A 166 -21.49 12.28 -20.70
CA THR A 166 -21.88 11.09 -21.48
C THR A 166 -21.55 9.81 -20.73
N VAL A 167 -20.43 9.78 -20.02
CA VAL A 167 -20.06 8.68 -19.12
C VAL A 167 -21.03 8.58 -17.95
N GLU A 168 -21.40 9.70 -17.30
CA GLU A 168 -22.43 9.75 -16.26
C GLU A 168 -23.78 9.19 -16.75
N ARG A 169 -24.25 9.63 -17.92
CA ARG A 169 -25.49 9.10 -18.51
C ARG A 169 -25.39 7.61 -18.80
N PHE A 170 -24.22 7.14 -19.24
CA PHE A 170 -23.99 5.72 -19.43
C PHE A 170 -24.06 4.95 -18.10
N LEU A 171 -23.40 5.44 -17.05
CA LEU A 171 -23.44 4.86 -15.69
C LEU A 171 -24.88 4.76 -15.18
N MET A 172 -25.67 5.84 -15.31
CA MET A 172 -27.08 5.80 -14.96
C MET A 172 -27.86 4.76 -15.78
N SER A 173 -27.59 4.64 -17.08
CA SER A 173 -28.31 3.72 -17.97
C SER A 173 -28.08 2.24 -17.65
N ILE A 174 -26.94 1.90 -17.04
CA ILE A 174 -26.62 0.54 -16.60
C ILE A 174 -27.02 0.29 -15.13
N GLY A 175 -27.71 1.25 -14.50
CA GLY A 175 -28.21 1.13 -13.14
C GLY A 175 -27.20 1.48 -12.05
N ALA A 176 -26.16 2.26 -12.35
CA ALA A 176 -25.26 2.75 -11.32
C ALA A 176 -25.99 3.76 -10.41
N ALA A 177 -25.76 3.66 -9.11
CA ALA A 177 -26.15 4.67 -8.15
C ALA A 177 -25.13 5.82 -8.20
N MET A 178 -25.60 7.03 -8.51
CA MET A 178 -24.77 8.22 -8.58
C MET A 178 -24.57 8.84 -7.20
N HIS A 179 -23.37 9.37 -6.94
CA HIS A 179 -22.94 9.97 -5.67
C HIS A 179 -23.31 9.09 -4.45
N PRO A 180 -22.88 7.82 -4.43
CA PRO A 180 -23.13 6.94 -3.29
C PRO A 180 -22.51 7.47 -1.99
N ASP A 181 -21.43 8.26 -2.10
CA ASP A 181 -20.74 8.95 -1.02
C ASP A 181 -19.85 10.08 -1.59
N ASP A 182 -19.07 10.74 -0.73
CA ASP A 182 -18.19 11.85 -1.09
C ASP A 182 -16.93 11.41 -1.88
N HIS A 183 -16.72 10.11 -2.09
CA HIS A 183 -15.49 9.56 -2.65
C HIS A 183 -15.68 8.82 -3.97
N ALA A 184 -16.90 8.43 -4.34
CA ALA A 184 -17.24 7.90 -5.64
C ALA A 184 -18.32 8.72 -6.33
N ASP A 185 -18.14 8.98 -7.63
CA ASP A 185 -19.18 9.62 -8.45
C ASP A 185 -20.28 8.64 -8.81
N ALA A 186 -19.96 7.35 -8.90
CA ALA A 186 -20.93 6.29 -9.11
C ALA A 186 -20.52 4.96 -8.48
N SER A 187 -21.51 4.14 -8.15
CA SER A 187 -21.33 2.75 -7.75
C SER A 187 -22.25 1.82 -8.51
N LEU A 188 -21.76 0.64 -8.88
CA LEU A 188 -22.57 -0.44 -9.42
C LEU A 188 -22.48 -1.62 -8.45
N THR A 189 -23.63 -2.10 -7.98
CA THR A 189 -23.71 -3.24 -7.05
C THR A 189 -24.67 -4.28 -7.62
N ARG A 190 -24.26 -5.55 -7.61
CA ARG A 190 -25.11 -6.69 -8.01
C ARG A 190 -24.88 -7.86 -7.06
N GLY A 191 -25.84 -8.11 -6.17
CA GLY A 191 -25.66 -9.07 -5.08
C GLY A 191 -24.49 -8.64 -4.19
N ASN A 192 -23.47 -9.50 -4.08
CA ASN A 192 -22.24 -9.22 -3.32
C ASN A 192 -21.15 -8.54 -4.17
N ALA A 193 -21.33 -8.44 -5.49
CA ALA A 193 -20.39 -7.76 -6.39
C ALA A 193 -20.53 -6.25 -6.27
N ARG A 194 -19.40 -5.53 -6.26
CA ARG A 194 -19.37 -4.07 -6.21
C ARG A 194 -18.21 -3.52 -7.02
N ILE A 195 -18.45 -2.41 -7.71
CA ILE A 195 -17.41 -1.55 -8.29
C ILE A 195 -17.72 -0.09 -7.98
N TRP A 196 -16.67 0.73 -7.87
CA TRP A 196 -16.79 2.19 -7.73
C TRP A 196 -16.13 2.91 -8.90
N VAL A 197 -16.70 4.04 -9.27
CA VAL A 197 -16.22 4.88 -10.37
C VAL A 197 -16.00 6.29 -9.85
N ARG A 198 -14.80 6.82 -10.12
CA ARG A 198 -14.40 8.19 -9.82
C ARG A 198 -14.03 8.90 -11.11
N LEU A 199 -14.85 9.85 -11.52
CA LEU A 199 -14.63 10.66 -12.71
C LEU A 199 -13.47 11.63 -12.45
N ARG A 200 -12.61 11.83 -13.45
CA ARG A 200 -11.55 12.85 -13.38
C ARG A 200 -11.98 14.12 -14.09
N GLU A 201 -11.34 15.22 -13.71
CA GLU A 201 -11.46 16.46 -14.45
C GLU A 201 -10.99 16.27 -15.91
N PRO A 202 -11.73 16.80 -16.90
CA PRO A 202 -11.36 16.71 -18.31
C PRO A 202 -9.94 17.16 -18.59
N GLY A 203 -9.20 16.37 -19.38
CA GLY A 203 -7.86 16.74 -19.85
C GLY A 203 -6.75 16.58 -18.81
N VAL A 204 -7.07 16.17 -17.57
CA VAL A 204 -6.06 15.78 -16.58
C VAL A 204 -5.66 14.33 -16.84
N MET A 205 -4.45 14.13 -17.39
CA MET A 205 -3.86 12.79 -17.42
C MET A 205 -3.38 12.41 -16.03
N PRO A 206 -3.42 11.11 -15.66
CA PRO A 206 -2.84 10.67 -14.41
C PRO A 206 -1.34 11.01 -14.43
N SER A 207 -0.87 11.78 -13.44
CA SER A 207 0.49 12.33 -13.35
C SER A 207 1.59 11.28 -13.38
N ASP A 208 1.24 10.05 -13.03
CA ASP A 208 2.18 8.97 -12.73
C ASP A 208 2.43 8.06 -13.94
N VAL A 209 1.75 8.29 -15.07
CA VAL A 209 1.86 7.44 -16.25
C VAL A 209 2.97 7.94 -17.16
N ASN A 210 3.98 7.11 -17.38
CA ASN A 210 5.05 7.40 -18.32
C ASN A 210 4.48 7.63 -19.73
N ALA A 211 4.62 8.86 -20.24
CA ALA A 211 4.12 9.28 -21.54
C ALA A 211 4.62 8.40 -22.70
N ASP A 212 5.81 7.81 -22.59
CA ASP A 212 6.36 6.93 -23.63
C ASP A 212 5.62 5.58 -23.69
N ARG A 213 5.13 5.06 -22.56
CA ARG A 213 4.30 3.83 -22.52
C ARG A 213 2.90 4.05 -23.11
N LEU A 214 2.34 5.24 -22.86
CA LEU A 214 1.08 5.67 -23.45
C LEU A 214 1.20 5.87 -24.97
N ARG A 215 2.31 6.46 -25.46
CA ARG A 215 2.47 6.89 -26.86
C ARG A 215 2.19 5.78 -27.88
N GLY A 216 2.55 4.53 -27.57
CA GLY A 216 2.29 3.38 -28.45
C GLY A 216 0.81 3.01 -28.59
N HIS A 217 -0.01 3.34 -27.59
CA HIS A 217 -1.42 2.94 -27.51
C HIS A 217 -2.39 4.09 -27.77
N LEU A 218 -1.96 5.35 -27.61
CA LEU A 218 -2.80 6.54 -27.77
C LEU A 218 -3.45 6.66 -29.16
N ALA A 219 -2.85 6.06 -30.19
CA ALA A 219 -3.45 6.00 -31.53
C ALA A 219 -4.86 5.36 -31.52
N LEU A 220 -5.13 4.44 -30.58
CA LEU A 220 -6.44 3.81 -30.39
C LEU A 220 -7.51 4.79 -29.89
N LEU A 221 -7.10 5.83 -29.16
CA LEU A 221 -8.02 6.84 -28.60
C LEU A 221 -8.21 8.05 -29.51
N GLY A 222 -7.42 8.15 -30.59
CA GLY A 222 -7.45 9.28 -31.52
C GLY A 222 -6.76 10.54 -30.97
N ALA A 223 -7.22 11.70 -31.42
CA ALA A 223 -6.64 12.99 -31.04
C ALA A 223 -7.11 13.43 -29.64
N PRO A 224 -6.27 14.13 -28.86
CA PRO A 224 -6.65 14.72 -27.58
C PRO A 224 -7.75 15.79 -27.73
N PRO A 225 -8.47 16.16 -26.65
CA PRO A 225 -8.23 15.78 -25.25
C PRO A 225 -8.73 14.38 -24.93
N TYR A 226 -8.02 13.68 -24.04
CA TYR A 226 -8.48 12.41 -23.48
C TYR A 226 -9.20 12.66 -22.16
N HIS A 227 -10.12 11.76 -21.82
CA HIS A 227 -10.83 11.76 -20.54
C HIS A 227 -10.47 10.50 -19.77
N SER A 228 -10.46 10.55 -18.45
CA SER A 228 -10.25 9.36 -17.64
C SER A 228 -11.18 9.30 -16.45
N PHE A 229 -11.29 8.09 -15.90
CA PHE A 229 -11.91 7.83 -14.62
C PHE A 229 -11.16 6.68 -13.95
N ALA A 230 -11.16 6.65 -12.62
CA ALA A 230 -10.68 5.51 -11.86
C ALA A 230 -11.84 4.53 -11.61
N LEU A 231 -11.59 3.27 -11.89
CA LEU A 231 -12.45 2.14 -11.59
C LEU A 231 -11.83 1.37 -10.43
N ASP A 232 -12.46 1.41 -9.26
CA ASP A 232 -12.02 0.65 -8.10
C ASP A 232 -12.78 -0.69 -8.07
N VAL A 233 -12.05 -1.78 -8.31
CA VAL A 233 -12.56 -3.16 -8.42
C VAL A 233 -12.24 -3.92 -7.15
N PHE A 234 -13.25 -4.31 -6.38
CA PHE A 234 -13.04 -5.04 -5.13
C PHE A 234 -12.48 -6.44 -5.38
N ASP A 235 -11.62 -6.90 -4.48
CA ASP A 235 -10.94 -8.20 -4.49
C ASP A 235 -11.91 -9.33 -4.12
N THR A 236 -12.91 -9.52 -4.99
CA THR A 236 -13.79 -10.69 -5.04
C THR A 236 -14.03 -11.07 -6.50
N GLU A 237 -14.11 -12.37 -6.78
CA GLU A 237 -14.38 -12.90 -8.13
C GLU A 237 -15.64 -12.27 -8.76
N GLU A 238 -16.69 -12.09 -7.95
CA GLU A 238 -17.95 -11.50 -8.41
C GLU A 238 -17.81 -10.02 -8.80
N SER A 239 -16.97 -9.27 -8.06
CA SER A 239 -16.69 -7.85 -8.34
C SER A 239 -15.79 -7.70 -9.56
N GLN A 240 -14.83 -8.58 -9.76
CA GLN A 240 -14.01 -8.60 -10.98
C GLN A 240 -14.84 -8.96 -12.23
N ARG A 241 -15.75 -9.93 -12.13
CA ARG A 241 -16.71 -10.23 -13.20
C ARG A 241 -17.60 -9.03 -13.50
N LEU A 242 -18.10 -8.35 -12.48
CA LEU A 242 -18.90 -7.13 -12.65
C LEU A 242 -18.08 -6.01 -13.32
N ALA A 243 -16.81 -5.85 -12.95
CA ALA A 243 -15.90 -4.91 -13.58
C ALA A 243 -15.68 -5.23 -15.06
N LEU A 244 -15.49 -6.51 -15.41
CA LEU A 244 -15.35 -6.94 -16.80
C LEU A 244 -16.62 -6.65 -17.60
N GLU A 245 -17.80 -7.00 -17.09
CA GLU A 245 -19.08 -6.68 -17.74
C GLU A 245 -19.25 -5.17 -17.98
N PHE A 246 -18.88 -4.36 -16.98
CA PHE A 246 -18.90 -2.90 -17.07
C PHE A 246 -17.96 -2.38 -18.16
N LEU A 247 -16.72 -2.87 -18.19
CA LEU A 247 -15.72 -2.49 -19.18
C LEU A 247 -16.11 -2.94 -20.59
N GLU A 248 -16.71 -4.12 -20.75
CA GLU A 248 -17.26 -4.59 -22.02
C GLU A 248 -18.39 -3.68 -22.52
N ALA A 249 -19.29 -3.27 -21.62
CA ALA A 249 -20.37 -2.35 -21.96
C ALA A 249 -19.84 -0.96 -22.35
N LEU A 250 -18.74 -0.51 -21.75
CA LEU A 250 -18.03 0.70 -22.17
C LEU A 250 -17.34 0.52 -23.52
N ALA A 251 -16.66 -0.61 -23.72
CA ALA A 251 -15.90 -0.93 -24.93
C ALA A 251 -16.82 -1.02 -26.17
N ALA A 252 -18.08 -1.39 -25.97
CA ALA A 252 -19.11 -1.35 -27.00
C ALA A 252 -19.43 0.08 -27.50
N LYS A 253 -19.08 1.12 -26.74
CA LYS A 253 -19.31 2.54 -27.09
C LYS A 253 -18.04 3.28 -27.47
N TRP A 254 -16.93 2.98 -26.82
CA TRP A 254 -15.68 3.72 -26.96
C TRP A 254 -14.46 2.78 -26.94
N ALA A 255 -13.41 3.16 -27.67
CA ALA A 255 -12.10 2.56 -27.46
C ALA A 255 -11.61 2.87 -26.05
N LEU A 256 -11.03 1.88 -25.36
CA LEU A 256 -10.55 2.02 -23.99
C LEU A 256 -9.07 1.67 -23.92
N LEU A 257 -8.33 2.42 -23.11
CA LEU A 257 -7.04 1.98 -22.57
C LEU A 257 -7.17 1.87 -21.06
N LEU A 258 -6.69 0.77 -20.50
CA LEU A 258 -6.70 0.50 -19.07
C LEU A 258 -5.27 0.64 -18.56
N ILE A 259 -5.10 1.32 -17.44
CA ILE A 259 -3.81 1.52 -16.80
C ILE A 259 -3.90 0.89 -15.41
N LEU A 260 -3.22 -0.24 -15.24
CA LEU A 260 -3.23 -0.98 -13.98
C LEU A 260 -2.15 -0.45 -13.03
N ARG A 261 -2.49 -0.32 -11.75
CA ARG A 261 -1.53 -0.04 -10.67
C ARG A 261 -1.12 -1.35 -9.98
N PRO A 262 0.11 -1.46 -9.43
CA PRO A 262 1.12 -0.40 -9.31
C PRO A 262 2.13 -0.32 -10.47
N ASP A 263 2.12 -1.26 -11.41
CA ASP A 263 3.16 -1.35 -12.45
C ASP A 263 2.98 -0.36 -13.62
N TYR A 264 1.83 0.33 -13.67
CA TYR A 264 1.43 1.23 -14.76
C TYR A 264 1.49 0.52 -16.12
N SER A 265 1.08 -0.75 -16.15
CA SER A 265 0.87 -1.48 -17.39
C SER A 265 -0.33 -0.88 -18.15
N VAL A 266 -0.14 -0.63 -19.44
CA VAL A 266 -1.18 -0.09 -20.33
C VAL A 266 -1.71 -1.26 -21.15
N LEU A 267 -3.00 -1.51 -21.05
CA LEU A 267 -3.69 -2.63 -21.67
C LEU A 267 -4.88 -2.15 -22.49
N THR A 268 -5.17 -2.89 -23.55
CA THR A 268 -6.42 -2.77 -24.29
C THR A 268 -7.48 -3.70 -23.71
N MET A 269 -8.73 -3.56 -24.16
CA MET A 269 -9.77 -4.53 -23.80
C MET A 269 -9.48 -5.94 -24.32
N ASP A 270 -8.79 -6.09 -25.45
CA ASP A 270 -8.41 -7.41 -25.96
C ASP A 270 -7.39 -8.08 -25.05
N ASP A 271 -6.45 -7.32 -24.49
CA ASP A 271 -5.50 -7.83 -23.49
C ASP A 271 -6.22 -8.29 -22.22
N ILE A 272 -7.19 -7.50 -21.73
CA ILE A 272 -8.00 -7.85 -20.55
C ILE A 272 -8.84 -9.11 -20.82
N ARG A 273 -9.45 -9.24 -22.01
CA ARG A 273 -10.19 -10.45 -22.41
C ARG A 273 -9.29 -11.67 -22.44
N ALA A 274 -8.09 -11.54 -23.00
CA ALA A 274 -7.11 -12.63 -23.05
C ALA A 274 -6.67 -13.05 -21.63
N ARG A 275 -6.47 -12.08 -20.73
CA ARG A 275 -6.19 -12.35 -19.31
C ARG A 275 -7.36 -13.04 -18.62
N ALA A 276 -8.58 -12.53 -18.75
CA ALA A 276 -9.77 -13.13 -18.17
C ALA A 276 -10.03 -14.57 -18.67
N ALA A 277 -9.66 -14.87 -19.92
CA ALA A 277 -9.74 -16.23 -20.46
C ALA A 277 -8.68 -17.18 -19.87
N SER A 278 -7.53 -16.64 -19.46
CA SER A 278 -6.41 -17.40 -18.90
C SER A 278 -6.54 -17.58 -17.39
N ASP A 279 -6.91 -16.52 -16.69
CA ASP A 279 -7.20 -16.47 -15.26
C ASP A 279 -8.45 -15.60 -15.01
N PRO A 280 -9.64 -16.23 -14.90
CA PRO A 280 -10.88 -15.51 -14.65
C PRO A 280 -10.95 -14.84 -13.27
N SER A 281 -10.08 -15.26 -12.35
CA SER A 281 -10.08 -14.83 -10.95
C SER A 281 -9.15 -13.66 -10.66
N ASP A 282 -8.38 -13.20 -11.65
CA ASP A 282 -7.57 -11.99 -11.53
C ASP A 282 -7.18 -11.35 -12.89
N PRO A 283 -8.15 -10.88 -13.70
CA PRO A 283 -7.83 -10.26 -15.00
C PRO A 283 -7.12 -8.89 -14.86
N PHE A 284 -7.13 -8.30 -13.66
CA PHE A 284 -6.60 -6.97 -13.37
C PHE A 284 -5.27 -6.98 -12.62
N ALA A 285 -4.72 -8.15 -12.28
CA ALA A 285 -3.39 -8.24 -11.70
C ALA A 285 -2.32 -7.63 -12.61
N SER A 286 -1.45 -6.82 -12.02
CA SER A 286 -0.14 -6.54 -12.58
C SER A 286 0.65 -7.86 -12.57
N GLY A 287 1.08 -8.34 -13.75
CA GLY A 287 1.86 -9.58 -13.82
C GLY A 287 3.13 -9.44 -12.98
N GLY A 288 3.34 -10.38 -12.06
CA GLY A 288 4.59 -10.52 -11.30
C GLY A 288 5.68 -11.22 -12.09
#